data_AF-A0A346NPF1-F1
#
_entry.id   AF-A0A346NPF1-F1
#
_cell.length_a   1.000
_cell.length_b   1.000
_cell.length_c   1.000
_cell.angle_alpha   90.00
_cell.angle_beta   90.00
_cell.angle_gamma   90.00
#
_symmetry.space_group_name_H-M   'P 1'
#
loop_
_entity.id
_entity.type
_entity.pdbx_description
1 polymer ?
#
loop_
_entity_poly.entity_id
_entity_poly.type
_entity_poly.pdbx_seq_one_letter_code
_entity_poly.pdbx_strand_id
1 'polypeptide(L)'
;MVGILAALLLTSVGLGILLAGWRGRLRRVQQWYKPVGWACIALSPWLWHTAYGWRFALAYWVLTVICCALLMTYLQRDIRPAINLKPRPRVAVPAAPIVRATGKHLLSAIVVLPLAGMVSMLSTVAVTRHLPWASVNIIALGVYLMPLWWGALAYWAMADTKRWRPPACLAMLGAVCYSLLYL
;
A
#
# COMPACT_ATOMS: atom_id res chain seq x y z
N MET A 1 -7.07 24.46 -10.66
CA MET A 1 -5.61 24.17 -10.81
C MET A 1 -4.78 24.61 -9.61
N VAL A 2 -4.94 25.84 -9.09
CA VAL A 2 -4.18 26.36 -7.94
C VAL A 2 -4.29 25.48 -6.68
N GLY A 3 -5.50 25.01 -6.32
CA GLY A 3 -5.69 24.16 -5.14
C GLY A 3 -4.99 22.80 -5.21
N ILE A 4 -4.82 22.24 -6.41
CA ILE A 4 -4.16 20.95 -6.65
C ILE A 4 -2.65 21.08 -6.41
N LEU A 5 -2.05 22.12 -6.99
CA LEU A 5 -0.64 22.41 -6.83
C LEU A 5 -0.31 22.71 -5.36
N ALA A 6 -1.17 23.49 -4.68
CA ALA A 6 -1.02 23.77 -3.26
C ALA A 6 -1.10 22.48 -2.41
N ALA A 7 -2.05 21.58 -2.69
CA ALA A 7 -2.19 20.31 -1.98
C ALA A 7 -0.97 19.38 -2.17
N LEU A 8 -0.44 19.32 -3.40
CA LEU A 8 0.77 18.55 -3.73
C LEU A 8 2.01 19.11 -3.02
N LEU A 9 2.17 20.43 -3.04
CA LEU A 9 3.27 21.11 -2.36
C LEU A 9 3.20 20.89 -0.84
N LEU A 10 2.03 21.05 -0.24
CA LEU A 10 1.86 20.88 1.20
C LEU A 10 2.16 19.43 1.64
N THR A 11 1.71 18.45 0.84
CA THR A 11 1.93 17.02 1.11
C THR A 11 3.41 16.64 0.96
N SER A 12 4.06 17.12 -0.11
CA SER A 12 5.49 16.87 -0.35
C SER A 12 6.38 17.54 0.69
N VAL A 13 6.06 18.76 1.14
CA VAL A 13 6.76 19.45 2.23
C VAL A 13 6.59 18.69 3.55
N GLY A 14 5.38 18.28 3.92
CA GLY A 14 5.14 17.50 5.13
C GLY A 14 5.93 16.18 5.16
N LEU A 15 5.91 15.44 4.04
CA LEU A 15 6.71 14.22 3.88
C LEU A 15 8.22 14.49 3.92
N GLY A 16 8.67 15.58 3.30
CA GLY A 16 10.06 16.01 3.32
C GLY A 16 10.56 16.31 4.73
N ILE A 17 9.75 16.99 5.56
CA ILE A 17 10.05 17.27 6.97
C ILE A 17 10.17 15.98 7.78
N LEU A 18 9.21 15.06 7.62
CA LEU A 18 9.25 13.76 8.31
C LEU A 18 10.47 12.93 7.89
N LEU A 19 10.78 12.89 6.60
CA LEU A 19 11.92 12.14 6.07
C LEU A 19 13.25 12.75 6.54
N ALA A 20 13.38 14.07 6.52
CA ALA A 20 14.58 14.76 6.98
C ALA A 20 14.77 14.64 8.52
N GLY A 21 13.66 14.61 9.27
CA GLY A 21 13.65 14.29 10.70
C GLY A 21 14.05 12.85 11.01
N TRP A 22 13.55 11.88 10.23
CA TRP A 22 13.93 10.47 10.36
C TRP A 22 15.42 10.23 10.09
N ARG A 23 16.01 10.99 9.15
CA ARG A 23 17.45 10.92 8.84
C ARG A 23 18.33 11.69 9.82
N GLY A 24 17.76 12.24 10.88
CA GLY A 24 18.50 12.97 11.92
C GLY A 24 19.04 14.33 11.48
N ARG A 25 18.68 14.86 10.28
CA ARG A 25 19.08 16.21 9.84
C ARG A 25 18.39 17.29 10.68
N LEU A 26 17.13 17.05 11.04
CA LEU A 26 16.38 17.91 11.98
C LEU A 26 16.50 17.46 13.43
N ARG A 27 17.46 16.59 13.80
CA ARG A 27 17.61 16.13 15.19
C ARG A 27 17.93 17.29 16.16
N ARG A 28 18.52 18.38 15.64
CA ARG A 28 18.81 19.62 16.38
C ARG A 28 17.58 20.53 16.50
N VAL A 29 16.63 20.43 15.57
CA VAL A 29 15.31 21.07 15.62
C VAL A 29 14.36 20.08 16.31
N GLN A 30 14.49 20.07 17.64
CA GLN A 30 13.65 19.48 18.69
C GLN A 30 12.25 19.00 18.23
N GLN A 31 11.81 17.85 18.78
CA GLN A 31 10.53 17.09 18.73
C GLN A 31 9.31 17.57 17.89
N TRP A 32 9.19 18.86 17.59
CA TRP A 32 8.17 19.55 16.78
C TRP A 32 8.15 19.18 15.28
N TYR A 33 9.24 18.64 14.71
CA TYR A 33 9.21 18.24 13.30
C TYR A 33 8.18 17.14 13.01
N LYS A 34 7.88 16.27 13.99
CA LYS A 34 6.86 15.22 13.89
C LYS A 34 5.45 15.81 13.81
N PRO A 35 4.96 16.59 14.80
CA PRO A 35 3.63 17.16 14.73
C PRO A 35 3.46 18.12 13.55
N VAL A 36 4.49 18.89 13.17
CA VAL A 36 4.41 19.79 12.01
C VAL A 36 4.27 19.01 10.70
N GLY A 37 5.08 17.96 10.50
CA GLY A 37 4.98 17.12 9.31
C GLY A 37 3.61 16.42 9.19
N TRP A 38 3.09 15.89 10.31
CA TRP A 38 1.76 15.30 10.35
C TRP A 38 0.63 16.31 10.15
N ALA A 39 0.75 17.52 10.72
CA ALA A 39 -0.23 18.59 10.52
C ALA A 39 -0.30 19.01 9.05
N CYS A 40 0.84 19.20 8.37
CA CYS A 40 0.86 19.51 6.94
C CYS A 40 0.19 18.42 6.09
N ILE A 41 0.44 17.15 6.40
CA ILE A 41 -0.21 16.02 5.70
C ILE A 41 -1.70 15.96 6.02
N ALA A 42 -2.11 16.23 7.27
CA ALA A 42 -3.51 16.21 7.69
C ALA A 42 -4.32 17.43 7.19
N LEU A 43 -3.66 18.55 6.88
CA LEU A 43 -4.27 19.76 6.32
C LEU A 43 -4.45 19.68 4.79
N SER A 44 -3.68 18.84 4.09
CA SER A 44 -3.79 18.74 2.63
C SER A 44 -5.11 18.18 2.06
N PRO A 45 -5.91 17.33 2.74
CA PRO A 45 -7.22 16.92 2.25
C PRO A 45 -8.23 18.08 2.18
N TRP A 46 -8.09 19.11 3.03
CA TRP A 46 -8.92 20.32 2.92
C TRP A 46 -8.67 21.08 1.61
N LEU A 47 -7.42 21.13 1.15
CA LEU A 47 -7.11 21.73 -0.16
C LEU A 47 -7.68 20.89 -1.31
N TRP A 48 -7.62 19.56 -1.20
CA TRP A 48 -8.26 18.66 -2.17
C TRP A 48 -9.79 18.81 -2.20
N HIS A 49 -10.42 19.06 -1.04
CA HIS A 49 -11.86 19.33 -0.96
C HIS A 49 -12.27 20.54 -1.79
N THR A 50 -11.51 21.64 -1.70
CA THR A 50 -11.84 22.87 -2.45
C THR A 50 -11.79 22.69 -3.97
N ALA A 51 -11.06 21.69 -4.46
CA ALA A 51 -10.90 21.44 -5.89
C ALA A 51 -11.91 20.42 -6.45
N TYR A 52 -12.22 19.34 -5.72
CA TYR A 52 -13.00 18.20 -6.23
C TYR A 52 -14.13 17.73 -5.31
N GLY A 53 -14.37 18.43 -4.19
CA GLY A 53 -15.32 18.04 -3.15
C GLY A 53 -14.82 16.89 -2.26
N TRP A 54 -15.51 16.65 -1.15
CA TRP A 54 -15.02 15.74 -0.09
C TRP A 54 -14.91 14.28 -0.55
N ARG A 55 -15.81 13.87 -1.47
CA ARG A 55 -15.93 12.49 -1.97
C ARG A 55 -14.66 12.01 -2.67
N PHE A 56 -13.98 12.90 -3.40
CA PHE A 56 -12.75 12.58 -4.12
C PHE A 56 -11.49 13.05 -3.40
N ALA A 57 -11.62 14.00 -2.46
CA ALA A 57 -10.49 14.59 -1.77
C ALA A 57 -9.65 13.55 -1.02
N LEU A 58 -10.29 12.60 -0.33
CA LEU A 58 -9.60 11.54 0.42
C LEU A 58 -8.85 10.58 -0.50
N ALA A 59 -9.46 10.18 -1.62
CA ALA A 59 -8.82 9.27 -2.58
C ALA A 59 -7.56 9.90 -3.19
N TYR A 60 -7.66 11.16 -3.64
CA TYR A 60 -6.50 11.89 -4.18
C TYR A 60 -5.44 12.17 -3.13
N TRP A 61 -5.85 12.48 -1.90
CA TRP A 61 -4.93 12.68 -0.79
C TRP A 61 -4.07 11.44 -0.51
N VAL A 62 -4.71 10.27 -0.32
CA VAL A 62 -4.00 9.00 -0.08
C VAL A 62 -3.05 8.67 -1.23
N LEU A 63 -3.53 8.77 -2.46
CA LEU A 63 -2.73 8.49 -3.65
C LEU A 63 -1.51 9.42 -3.74
N THR A 64 -1.69 10.70 -3.43
CA THR A 64 -0.62 11.70 -3.43
C THR A 64 0.43 11.41 -2.37
N VAL A 65 0.01 11.09 -1.14
CA VAL A 65 0.93 10.73 -0.05
C VAL A 65 1.80 9.53 -0.44
N ILE A 66 1.19 8.48 -0.99
CA ILE A 66 1.91 7.26 -1.40
C ILE A 66 2.89 7.57 -2.53
N CYS A 67 2.44 8.24 -3.59
CA CYS A 67 3.29 8.58 -4.74
C CYS A 67 4.47 9.48 -4.33
N CYS A 68 4.23 10.52 -3.53
CA CYS A 68 5.29 11.41 -3.04
C CYS A 68 6.28 10.66 -2.13
N ALA A 69 5.81 9.79 -1.24
CA ALA A 69 6.68 9.00 -0.37
C ALA A 69 7.58 8.05 -1.18
N LEU A 70 7.01 7.35 -2.17
CA LEU A 70 7.77 6.46 -3.06
C LEU A 70 8.78 7.25 -3.90
N LEU A 71 8.39 8.38 -4.46
CA LEU A 71 9.27 9.23 -5.26
C LEU A 71 10.45 9.76 -4.42
N MET A 72 10.16 10.31 -3.23
CA MET A 72 11.20 10.84 -2.34
C MET A 72 12.15 9.74 -1.84
N THR A 73 11.63 8.55 -1.53
CA THR A 73 12.48 7.42 -1.14
C THR A 73 13.31 6.90 -2.31
N TYR A 74 12.77 6.87 -3.53
CA TYR A 74 13.49 6.51 -4.76
C TYR A 74 14.63 7.49 -5.06
N LEU A 75 14.34 8.79 -5.11
CA LEU A 75 15.33 9.85 -5.38
C LEU A 75 16.44 9.93 -4.33
N GLN A 76 16.20 9.40 -3.14
CA GLN A 76 17.13 9.46 -2.01
C GLN A 76 17.81 8.12 -1.69
N ARG A 77 17.66 7.10 -2.56
CA ARG A 77 18.24 5.76 -2.40
C ARG A 77 19.76 5.79 -2.19
N ASP A 78 20.45 6.76 -2.78
CA ASP A 78 21.92 6.79 -2.81
C ASP A 78 22.55 7.43 -1.57
N ILE A 79 21.78 8.11 -0.72
CA ILE A 79 22.33 8.88 0.42
C ILE A 79 22.25 8.05 1.72
N ARG A 80 22.49 6.73 1.65
CA ARG A 80 22.74 5.95 2.86
C ARG A 80 24.22 6.12 3.21
N PRO A 81 24.59 6.78 4.32
CA PRO A 81 25.95 6.67 4.78
C PRO A 81 26.22 5.18 4.97
N ALA A 82 27.31 4.69 4.40
CA ALA A 82 27.80 3.35 4.67
C ALA A 82 27.86 3.24 6.19
N ILE A 83 26.93 2.49 6.79
CA ILE A 83 27.02 2.21 8.21
C ILE A 83 28.35 1.50 8.34
N ASN A 84 29.26 2.05 9.15
CA ASN A 84 30.51 1.41 9.56
C ASN A 84 30.17 0.18 10.41
N LEU A 85 29.47 -0.78 9.81
CA LEU A 85 29.33 -2.12 10.32
C LEU A 85 30.71 -2.71 10.17
N LYS A 86 31.35 -3.04 11.30
CA LYS A 86 32.52 -3.92 11.29
C LYS A 86 32.24 -5.03 10.28
N PRO A 87 33.12 -5.26 9.28
CA PRO A 87 32.86 -6.28 8.29
C PRO A 87 32.69 -7.60 9.03
N ARG A 88 31.44 -8.06 9.13
CA ARG A 88 31.17 -9.44 9.53
C ARG A 88 31.86 -10.31 8.49
N PRO A 89 32.57 -11.36 8.89
CA PRO A 89 33.14 -12.29 7.94
C PRO A 89 32.02 -12.71 6.99
N ARG A 90 32.21 -12.45 5.69
CA ARG A 90 31.27 -12.87 4.65
C ARG A 90 31.31 -14.39 4.63
N VAL A 91 30.43 -15.01 5.41
CA VAL A 91 30.14 -16.43 5.27
C VAL A 91 29.52 -16.56 3.87
N ALA A 92 30.20 -17.27 2.98
CA ALA A 92 29.67 -17.58 1.67
C ALA A 92 28.38 -18.38 1.89
N VAL A 93 27.23 -17.73 1.75
CA VAL A 93 25.95 -18.43 1.80
C VAL A 93 25.90 -19.27 0.53
N PRO A 94 25.81 -20.61 0.61
CA PRO A 94 25.75 -21.43 -0.58
C PRO A 94 24.56 -20.98 -1.44
N ALA A 95 24.80 -20.76 -2.74
CA ALA A 95 23.78 -20.23 -3.64
C ALA A 95 22.61 -21.21 -3.84
N ALA A 96 22.87 -22.52 -3.74
CA ALA A 96 21.87 -23.56 -3.95
C ALA A 96 20.62 -23.46 -3.02
N PRO A 97 20.74 -23.31 -1.69
CA PRO A 97 19.57 -23.11 -0.83
C PRO A 97 18.84 -21.78 -1.09
N ILE A 98 19.54 -20.72 -1.52
CA ILE A 98 18.91 -19.45 -1.89
C ILE A 98 18.07 -19.64 -3.15
N VAL A 99 18.63 -20.20 -4.22
CA VAL A 99 17.92 -20.42 -5.49
C VAL A 99 16.70 -21.33 -5.28
N ARG A 100 16.85 -22.39 -4.48
CA ARG A 100 15.75 -23.32 -4.16
C ARG A 100 14.66 -22.68 -3.29
N ALA A 101 15.02 -21.78 -2.37
CA ALA A 101 14.06 -21.01 -1.60
C ALA A 101 13.34 -19.98 -2.48
N THR A 102 14.08 -19.21 -3.28
CA THR A 102 13.54 -18.19 -4.19
C THR A 102 12.56 -18.80 -5.20
N GLY A 103 12.90 -19.93 -5.83
CA GLY A 103 12.00 -20.62 -6.76
C GLY A 103 10.69 -21.06 -6.11
N LYS A 104 10.73 -21.58 -4.89
CA LYS A 104 9.52 -21.97 -4.13
C LYS A 104 8.65 -20.77 -3.77
N HIS A 105 9.25 -19.66 -3.36
CA HIS A 105 8.51 -18.43 -3.04
C HIS A 105 7.94 -17.76 -4.29
N LEU A 106 8.69 -17.77 -5.41
CA LEU A 106 8.23 -17.23 -6.68
C LEU A 106 7.06 -18.03 -7.23
N LEU A 107 7.13 -19.37 -7.21
CA LEU A 107 6.03 -20.22 -7.62
C LEU A 107 4.78 -19.99 -6.74
N SER A 108 4.97 -19.86 -5.43
CA SER A 108 3.87 -19.56 -4.51
C SER A 108 3.27 -18.19 -4.83
N ALA A 109 4.08 -17.18 -5.13
CA ALA A 109 3.61 -15.86 -5.53
C ALA A 109 2.80 -15.90 -6.84
N ILE A 110 3.30 -16.59 -7.86
CA ILE A 110 2.63 -16.72 -9.16
C ILE A 110 1.26 -17.40 -9.05
N VAL A 111 1.09 -18.34 -8.12
CA VAL A 111 -0.19 -19.05 -7.95
C VAL A 111 -1.14 -18.25 -7.03
N VAL A 112 -0.62 -17.78 -5.90
CA VAL A 112 -1.45 -17.22 -4.82
C VAL A 112 -1.88 -15.78 -5.12
N LEU A 113 -1.03 -14.95 -5.76
CA LEU A 113 -1.42 -13.56 -6.05
C LEU A 113 -2.59 -13.47 -7.03
N PRO A 114 -2.61 -14.21 -8.17
CA PRO A 114 -3.76 -14.20 -9.07
C PRO A 114 -5.03 -14.76 -8.43
N LEU A 115 -4.91 -15.85 -7.64
CA LEU A 115 -6.03 -16.39 -6.88
C LEU A 115 -6.62 -15.36 -5.91
N ALA A 116 -5.77 -14.68 -5.13
CA ALA A 116 -6.19 -13.60 -4.25
C ALA A 116 -6.85 -12.45 -5.03
N GLY A 117 -6.39 -12.16 -6.25
CA GLY A 117 -6.97 -11.14 -7.12
C GLY A 117 -8.37 -11.51 -7.60
N MET A 118 -8.55 -12.74 -8.10
CA MET A 118 -9.86 -13.25 -8.54
C MET A 118 -10.86 -13.27 -7.38
N VAL A 119 -10.45 -13.79 -6.23
CA VAL A 119 -11.31 -13.85 -5.04
C VAL A 119 -11.64 -12.45 -4.54
N SER A 120 -10.68 -11.51 -4.55
CA SER A 120 -10.93 -10.12 -4.18
C SER A 120 -11.96 -9.47 -5.09
N MET A 121 -11.88 -9.70 -6.39
CA MET A 121 -12.84 -9.19 -7.36
C MET A 121 -14.24 -9.77 -7.08
N LEU A 122 -14.36 -11.09 -6.96
CA LEU A 122 -15.64 -11.76 -6.67
C LEU A 122 -16.25 -11.29 -5.34
N SER A 123 -15.46 -11.24 -4.27
CA SER A 123 -15.95 -10.81 -2.95
C SER A 123 -16.37 -9.35 -2.95
N THR A 124 -15.63 -8.49 -3.64
CA THR A 124 -15.98 -7.06 -3.75
C THR A 124 -17.28 -6.87 -4.52
N VAL A 125 -17.49 -7.62 -5.60
CA VAL A 125 -18.75 -7.60 -6.36
C VAL A 125 -19.90 -8.17 -5.54
N ALA A 126 -19.69 -9.30 -4.85
CA ALA A 126 -20.70 -9.90 -3.98
C ALA A 126 -21.17 -8.91 -2.90
N VAL A 127 -20.24 -8.26 -2.20
CA VAL A 127 -20.58 -7.26 -1.19
C VAL A 127 -21.28 -6.06 -1.82
N THR A 128 -20.71 -5.46 -2.87
CA THR A 128 -21.24 -4.23 -3.46
C THR A 128 -22.62 -4.39 -4.09
N ARG A 129 -22.97 -5.59 -4.59
CA ARG A 129 -24.31 -5.90 -5.14
C ARG A 129 -25.41 -5.85 -4.08
N HIS A 130 -25.11 -6.14 -2.82
CA HIS A 130 -26.09 -6.10 -1.74
C HIS A 130 -26.28 -4.70 -1.13
N LEU A 131 -25.50 -3.70 -1.55
CA LEU A 131 -25.65 -2.34 -1.07
C LEU A 131 -26.76 -1.59 -1.84
N PRO A 132 -27.72 -0.95 -1.16
CA PRO A 132 -28.80 -0.20 -1.80
C PRO A 132 -28.33 1.20 -2.24
N TRP A 133 -27.25 1.26 -3.03
CA TRP A 133 -26.63 2.50 -3.49
C TRP A 133 -26.77 2.68 -4.99
N ALA A 134 -26.66 3.93 -5.46
CA ALA A 134 -26.61 4.23 -6.88
C ALA A 134 -25.39 3.57 -7.55
N SER A 135 -25.53 3.13 -8.80
CA SER A 135 -24.50 2.38 -9.54
C SER A 135 -23.14 3.08 -9.57
N VAL A 136 -23.12 4.42 -9.65
CA VAL A 136 -21.88 5.21 -9.63
C VAL A 136 -21.11 5.03 -8.32
N ASN A 137 -21.80 4.96 -7.19
CA ASN A 137 -21.17 4.79 -5.87
C ASN A 137 -20.67 3.36 -5.68
N ILE A 138 -21.41 2.37 -6.19
CA ILE A 138 -21.03 0.94 -6.19
C ILE A 138 -19.73 0.74 -6.95
N ILE A 139 -19.64 1.29 -8.17
CA ILE A 139 -18.43 1.20 -9.01
C ILE A 139 -17.25 1.89 -8.34
N ALA A 140 -17.45 3.12 -7.82
CA ALA A 140 -16.39 3.85 -7.12
C ALA A 140 -15.88 3.05 -5.90
N LEU A 141 -16.77 2.50 -5.07
CA LEU A 141 -16.38 1.69 -3.93
C LEU A 141 -15.64 0.43 -4.37
N GLY A 142 -16.10 -0.26 -5.43
CA GLY A 142 -15.43 -1.42 -5.99
C GLY A 142 -13.98 -1.13 -6.43
N VAL A 143 -13.78 -0.01 -7.14
CA VAL A 143 -12.44 0.42 -7.62
C VAL A 143 -11.47 0.69 -6.46
N TYR A 144 -11.94 1.26 -5.36
CA TYR A 144 -11.08 1.54 -4.20
C TYR A 144 -10.89 0.33 -3.28
N LEU A 145 -11.95 -0.46 -3.07
CA LEU A 145 -11.93 -1.57 -2.11
C LEU A 145 -11.19 -2.80 -2.66
N MET A 146 -11.35 -3.11 -3.95
CA MET A 146 -10.72 -4.28 -4.58
C MET A 146 -9.19 -4.33 -4.39
N PRO A 147 -8.39 -3.28 -4.70
CA PRO A 147 -6.94 -3.34 -4.55
C PRO A 147 -6.50 -3.42 -3.08
N LEU A 148 -7.23 -2.78 -2.16
CA LEU A 148 -6.96 -2.88 -0.72
C LEU A 148 -7.20 -4.31 -0.23
N TRP A 149 -8.32 -4.90 -0.64
CA TRP A 149 -8.69 -6.25 -0.26
C TRP A 149 -7.77 -7.30 -0.89
N TRP A 150 -7.37 -7.09 -2.16
CA TRP A 150 -6.39 -7.93 -2.82
C TRP A 150 -5.03 -7.87 -2.11
N GLY A 151 -4.55 -6.66 -1.77
CA GLY A 151 -3.31 -6.49 -1.00
C GLY A 151 -3.36 -7.18 0.36
N ALA A 152 -4.48 -7.09 1.07
CA ALA A 152 -4.67 -7.76 2.36
C ALA A 152 -4.65 -9.29 2.22
N LEU A 153 -5.39 -9.85 1.25
CA LEU A 153 -5.42 -11.28 0.98
C LEU A 153 -4.05 -11.81 0.52
N ALA A 154 -3.37 -11.08 -0.38
CA ALA A 154 -2.05 -11.45 -0.85
C ALA A 154 -1.00 -11.41 0.28
N TYR A 155 -1.04 -10.39 1.13
CA TYR A 155 -0.17 -10.30 2.31
C TYR A 155 -0.42 -11.47 3.27
N TRP A 156 -1.68 -11.71 3.64
CA TRP A 156 -2.04 -12.82 4.52
C TRP A 156 -1.58 -14.17 3.96
N ALA A 157 -1.81 -14.39 2.67
CA ALA A 157 -1.47 -15.63 2.01
C ALA A 157 0.04 -15.88 1.89
N MET A 158 0.84 -14.81 1.81
CA MET A 158 2.31 -14.89 1.84
C MET A 158 2.87 -14.99 3.26
N ALA A 159 2.16 -14.46 4.26
CA ALA A 159 2.58 -14.46 5.65
C ALA A 159 2.23 -15.77 6.38
N ASP A 160 1.28 -16.58 5.87
CA ASP A 160 0.89 -17.83 6.54
C ASP A 160 2.03 -18.86 6.49
N THR A 161 2.30 -19.46 7.66
CA THR A 161 3.28 -20.52 7.85
C THR A 161 2.92 -21.81 7.12
N LYS A 162 1.63 -22.09 6.89
CA LYS A 162 1.17 -23.34 6.25
C LYS A 162 0.76 -23.10 4.80
N ARG A 163 1.58 -23.56 3.86
CA ARG A 163 1.45 -23.32 2.41
C ARG A 163 0.13 -23.79 1.77
N TRP A 164 -0.55 -24.77 2.35
CA TRP A 164 -1.81 -25.30 1.81
C TRP A 164 -3.04 -24.50 2.26
N ARG A 165 -2.96 -23.77 3.39
CA ARG A 165 -4.12 -23.05 3.96
C ARG A 165 -4.56 -21.88 3.08
N PRO A 166 -3.67 -20.99 2.60
CA PRO A 166 -4.10 -19.87 1.79
C PRO A 166 -4.83 -20.26 0.50
N PRO A 167 -4.32 -21.16 -0.36
CA PRO A 167 -5.05 -21.53 -1.57
C PRO A 167 -6.37 -22.22 -1.25
N ALA A 168 -6.45 -23.03 -0.19
CA ALA A 168 -7.70 -23.67 0.22
C ALA A 168 -8.75 -22.66 0.71
N CYS A 169 -8.36 -21.71 1.58
CA CYS A 169 -9.26 -20.65 2.05
C CYS A 169 -9.71 -19.73 0.91
N LEU A 170 -8.79 -19.35 0.02
CA LEU A 170 -9.13 -18.53 -1.16
C LEU A 170 -10.08 -19.28 -2.10
N ALA A 171 -9.85 -20.56 -2.36
CA ALA A 171 -10.74 -21.36 -3.18
C ALA A 171 -12.14 -21.48 -2.56
N MET A 172 -12.23 -21.75 -1.26
CA MET A 172 -13.51 -21.83 -0.54
C MET A 172 -14.24 -20.48 -0.54
N LEU A 173 -13.54 -19.39 -0.25
CA LEU A 173 -14.13 -18.05 -0.28
C LEU A 173 -14.59 -17.67 -1.69
N GLY A 174 -13.79 -18.00 -2.71
CA GLY A 174 -14.15 -17.80 -4.11
C GLY A 174 -15.39 -18.60 -4.51
N ALA A 175 -15.50 -19.85 -4.08
CA ALA A 175 -16.68 -20.69 -4.34
C ALA A 175 -17.95 -20.11 -3.68
N VAL A 176 -17.85 -19.63 -2.44
CA VAL A 176 -18.97 -18.98 -1.73
C VAL A 176 -19.38 -17.68 -2.43
N CYS A 177 -18.42 -16.84 -2.84
CA CYS A 177 -18.73 -15.60 -3.56
C CYS A 177 -19.35 -15.90 -4.93
N TYR A 178 -18.86 -16.93 -5.63
CA TYR A 178 -19.42 -17.37 -6.90
C TYR A 178 -20.86 -17.86 -6.73
N SER A 179 -21.13 -18.70 -5.73
CA SER A 179 -22.49 -19.19 -5.49
C SER A 179 -23.43 -18.04 -5.14
N LEU A 180 -23.04 -17.11 -4.27
CA LEU A 180 -23.86 -15.94 -3.94
C LEU A 180 -24.17 -15.03 -5.14
N LEU A 181 -23.31 -15.00 -6.16
CA LEU A 181 -23.47 -14.13 -7.32
C LEU A 181 -24.25 -14.77 -8.47
N TYR A 182 -24.11 -16.08 -8.66
CA TYR A 182 -24.53 -16.77 -9.88
C TYR A 182 -25.46 -17.96 -9.66
N LEU A 183 -25.62 -18.46 -8.43
CA LEU A 183 -26.56 -19.52 -8.06
C LEU A 183 -27.71 -18.94 -7.22
#